data_AF-A0A6J5IQ88-F1
#
_entry.id   AF-A0A6J5IQ88-F1
#
_cell.length_a   1.000
_cell.length_b   1.000
_cell.length_c   1.000
_cell.angle_alpha   90.00
_cell.angle_beta   90.00
_cell.angle_gamma   90.00
#
_symmetry.space_group_name_H-M   'P 1'
#
loop_
_entity.id
_entity.type
_entity.pdbx_description
1 polymer ?
#
loop_
_entity_poly.entity_id
_entity_poly.type
_entity_poly.pdbx_seq_one_letter_code
_entity_poly.pdbx_strand_id
1 'polypeptide(L)'
;MNLLEAMRVYVAVVEHGGLSGAASELRLDEAQVSERIDGLERYLGCRLLLCREPDDVACTDAGDAFHVCCRRTLSAVEQAIGAAGQHAADVPDTHDTAHAAARDAAFPPPPGAAHASIQRLSP
;
A
#
# COMPACT_ATOMS: atom_id res chain seq x y z
N MET A 1 -17.95 0.86 1.78
CA MET A 1 -17.47 1.41 0.50
C MET A 1 -16.00 1.79 0.64
N ASN A 2 -15.18 1.51 -0.37
CA ASN A 2 -13.82 2.02 -0.49
C ASN A 2 -13.82 3.28 -1.37
N LEU A 3 -13.54 4.44 -0.79
CA LEU A 3 -13.69 5.73 -1.47
C LEU A 3 -12.71 5.90 -2.64
N LEU A 4 -11.44 5.52 -2.49
CA LEU A 4 -10.45 5.66 -3.56
C LEU A 4 -10.78 4.76 -4.75
N GLU A 5 -11.26 3.55 -4.48
CA GLU A 5 -11.72 2.63 -5.53
C GLU A 5 -12.95 3.18 -6.24
N ALA A 6 -13.93 3.70 -5.49
CA ALA A 6 -15.12 4.33 -6.05
C ALA A 6 -14.77 5.59 -6.89
N MET A 7 -13.79 6.39 -6.47
CA MET A 7 -13.28 7.52 -7.25
C MET A 7 -12.64 7.08 -8.57
N ARG A 8 -11.86 5.99 -8.57
CA ARG A 8 -11.28 5.43 -9.81
C ARG A 8 -12.36 4.94 -10.76
N VAL A 9 -13.35 4.22 -10.23
CA VAL A 9 -14.50 3.75 -11.01
C VAL A 9 -15.27 4.92 -11.61
N TYR A 10 -15.53 5.96 -10.82
CA TYR A 10 -16.21 7.17 -11.29
C TYR A 10 -15.45 7.86 -12.43
N VAL A 11 -14.13 8.07 -12.29
CA VAL A 11 -13.32 8.68 -13.35
C VAL A 11 -13.38 7.85 -14.63
N ALA A 12 -13.23 6.53 -14.54
CA ALA A 12 -13.34 5.65 -15.71
C ALA A 12 -14.71 5.76 -16.40
N VAL A 13 -15.82 5.78 -15.64
CA VAL A 13 -17.16 5.93 -16.23
C VAL A 13 -17.31 7.25 -16.96
N VAL A 14 -16.78 8.35 -16.41
CA VAL A 14 -16.82 9.67 -17.05
C VAL A 14 -15.94 9.72 -18.31
N GLU A 15 -14.74 9.12 -18.27
CA GLU A 15 -13.80 9.15 -19.40
C GLU A 15 -14.24 8.24 -20.56
N HIS A 16 -14.90 7.12 -20.28
CA HIS A 16 -15.45 6.22 -21.30
C HIS A 16 -16.88 6.54 -21.72
N GLY A 17 -17.57 7.44 -21.01
CA GLY A 17 -18.95 7.84 -21.31
C GLY A 17 -20.01 6.77 -20.98
N GLY A 18 -19.64 5.70 -20.26
CA GLY A 18 -20.53 4.58 -20.02
C GLY A 18 -19.98 3.56 -19.02
N LEU A 19 -20.89 2.75 -18.47
CA LEU A 19 -20.57 1.70 -17.50
C LEU A 19 -19.76 0.56 -18.15
N SER A 20 -20.09 0.20 -19.39
CA SER A 20 -19.45 -0.92 -20.10
C SER A 20 -17.98 -0.65 -20.43
N GLY A 21 -17.65 0.58 -20.84
CA GLY A 21 -16.26 0.99 -21.09
C GLY A 21 -15.42 0.98 -19.81
N ALA A 22 -15.95 1.50 -18.71
CA ALA A 22 -15.28 1.48 -17.41
C ALA A 22 -15.11 0.05 -16.85
N ALA A 23 -16.13 -0.80 -17.00
CA ALA A 23 -16.08 -2.21 -16.62
C ALA A 23 -14.94 -2.93 -17.37
N SER A 24 -14.84 -2.70 -18.68
CA SER A 24 -13.81 -3.27 -19.54
C SER A 24 -12.40 -2.81 -19.17
N GLU A 25 -12.21 -1.51 -18.89
CA GLU A 25 -10.91 -0.97 -18.46
C GLU A 25 -10.47 -1.54 -17.11
N LEU A 26 -11.38 -1.52 -16.13
CA LEU A 26 -11.09 -1.89 -14.75
C LEU A 26 -11.14 -3.39 -14.50
N ARG A 27 -11.50 -4.19 -15.52
CA ARG A 27 -11.72 -5.65 -15.43
C ARG A 27 -12.73 -6.01 -14.33
N LEU A 28 -13.80 -5.23 -14.26
CA LEU A 28 -14.93 -5.41 -13.35
C LEU A 28 -16.18 -5.76 -14.14
N ASP A 29 -17.20 -6.32 -13.46
CA ASP A 29 -18.53 -6.46 -14.05
C ASP A 29 -19.30 -5.12 -13.98
N GLU A 30 -20.22 -4.86 -14.91
CA GLU A 30 -21.05 -3.65 -14.88
C GLU A 30 -21.85 -3.49 -13.58
N ALA A 31 -22.31 -4.60 -12.99
CA ALA A 31 -22.99 -4.58 -11.69
C ALA A 31 -22.07 -4.05 -10.57
N GLN A 32 -20.79 -4.42 -10.60
CA GLN A 32 -19.78 -3.98 -9.65
C GLN A 32 -19.42 -2.50 -9.81
N VAL A 33 -19.41 -2.01 -11.06
CA VAL A 33 -19.24 -0.60 -11.39
C VAL A 33 -20.44 0.20 -10.87
N SER A 34 -21.66 -0.23 -11.21
CA SER A 34 -22.91 0.42 -10.77
C SER A 34 -23.00 0.48 -9.25
N GLU A 35 -22.72 -0.61 -8.54
CA GLU A 35 -22.78 -0.64 -7.07
C GLU A 35 -21.82 0.39 -6.43
N ARG A 36 -20.61 0.54 -6.99
CA ARG A 36 -19.61 1.49 -6.50
C ARG A 36 -20.01 2.94 -6.77
N ILE A 37 -20.57 3.22 -7.94
CA ILE A 37 -21.14 4.55 -8.26
C ILE A 37 -22.31 4.86 -7.33
N ASP A 38 -23.25 3.93 -7.16
CA ASP A 38 -24.41 4.14 -6.29
C ASP A 38 -24.01 4.35 -4.84
N GLY A 39 -22.99 3.62 -4.37
CA GLY A 39 -22.40 3.82 -3.05
C GLY A 39 -21.80 5.22 -2.92
N LEU A 40 -21.09 5.70 -3.95
CA LEU A 40 -20.43 7.00 -3.99
C LEU A 40 -21.43 8.14 -3.94
N GLU A 41 -22.46 8.08 -4.78
CA GLU A 41 -23.56 9.06 -4.78
C GLU A 41 -24.31 9.08 -3.46
N ARG A 42 -24.57 7.90 -2.86
CA ARG A 42 -25.17 7.80 -1.51
C ARG A 42 -24.30 8.44 -0.44
N TYR A 43 -22.98 8.28 -0.51
CA TYR A 43 -22.06 8.87 0.45
C TYR A 43 -21.96 10.39 0.32
N LEU A 44 -22.00 10.91 -0.90
CA LEU A 44 -21.95 12.35 -1.16
C LEU A 44 -23.31 13.02 -0.97
N GLY A 45 -24.40 12.26 -1.03
CA GLY A 45 -25.76 12.78 -0.94
C GLY A 45 -26.23 13.53 -2.19
N CYS A 46 -25.56 13.34 -3.33
CA CYS A 46 -25.92 13.95 -4.61
C CYS A 46 -25.70 12.99 -5.78
N ARG A 47 -26.40 13.25 -6.89
CA ARG A 47 -26.21 12.52 -8.15
C ARG A 47 -25.05 13.14 -8.92
N LEU A 48 -24.09 12.30 -9.30
CA LEU A 48 -22.94 12.67 -10.12
C LEU A 48 -23.19 12.34 -11.60
N LEU A 49 -23.94 11.28 -11.88
CA LEU A 49 -24.21 10.79 -13.22
C LEU A 49 -25.72 10.80 -13.53
N LEU A 50 -26.05 11.11 -14.79
CA LEU A 50 -27.37 11.02 -15.38
C LEU A 50 -27.33 9.96 -16.47
N CYS A 51 -28.07 8.86 -16.27
CA CYS A 51 -28.22 7.83 -17.28
C CYS A 51 -29.33 8.26 -18.25
N ARG A 52 -28.97 8.48 -19.52
CA ARG A 52 -29.94 8.74 -20.59
C ARG A 52 -30.36 7.44 -21.27
N GLU A 53 -29.37 6.59 -21.54
CA GLU A 53 -29.50 5.25 -22.15
C GLU A 53 -28.51 4.30 -21.44
N PRO A 54 -28.64 2.96 -21.57
CA PRO A 54 -27.78 2.00 -20.85
C PRO A 54 -26.27 2.19 -21.07
N ASP A 55 -25.87 2.80 -22.18
CA ASP A 55 -24.48 3.13 -22.53
C ASP A 55 -24.25 4.64 -22.74
N ASP A 56 -25.22 5.50 -22.44
CA ASP A 56 -25.06 6.97 -22.56
C ASP A 56 -25.22 7.61 -21.17
N VAL A 57 -24.07 7.98 -20.60
CA VAL A 57 -23.99 8.60 -19.29
C VAL A 57 -23.50 10.04 -19.43
N ALA A 58 -24.29 10.98 -18.90
CA ALA A 58 -23.93 12.39 -18.81
C ALA A 58 -23.55 12.78 -17.36
N CYS A 59 -22.56 13.65 -17.20
CA CYS A 59 -22.24 14.22 -15.89
C CYS A 59 -23.23 15.32 -15.50
N THR A 60 -23.51 15.41 -14.19
CA THR A 60 -24.14 16.59 -13.60
C THR A 60 -23.10 17.69 -13.34
N ASP A 61 -23.53 18.92 -13.06
CA ASP A 61 -22.62 20.00 -12.62
C ASP A 61 -21.80 19.60 -11.38
N ALA A 62 -22.44 18.86 -10.45
CA ALA A 62 -21.77 18.31 -9.27
C ALA A 62 -20.78 17.20 -9.66
N GLY A 63 -21.14 16.37 -10.64
CA GLY A 63 -20.28 15.37 -11.25
C GLY A 63 -19.01 15.98 -11.82
N ASP A 64 -19.13 17.00 -12.67
CA ASP A 64 -17.98 17.66 -13.30
C ASP A 64 -17.02 18.25 -12.26
N ALA A 65 -17.55 18.96 -11.26
CA ALA A 65 -16.76 19.50 -10.17
C ALA A 65 -16.06 18.39 -9.35
N PHE A 66 -16.76 17.29 -9.10
CA PHE A 66 -16.23 16.14 -8.39
C PHE A 66 -15.16 15.40 -9.20
N HIS A 67 -15.34 15.26 -10.52
CA HIS A 67 -14.40 14.62 -11.44
C HIS A 67 -13.02 15.29 -11.42
N VAL A 68 -13.00 16.64 -11.47
CA VAL A 68 -11.75 17.41 -11.36
C VAL A 68 -11.04 17.14 -10.02
N CYS A 69 -11.80 17.06 -8.92
CA CYS A 69 -11.27 16.76 -7.60
C CYS A 69 -10.73 15.31 -7.50
N CYS A 70 -11.45 14.34 -8.08
CA CYS A 70 -11.01 12.93 -8.16
C CYS A 70 -9.67 12.81 -8.86
N ARG A 71 -9.52 13.39 -10.06
CA ARG A 71 -8.27 13.32 -10.82
C ARG A 71 -7.08 13.88 -10.05
N ARG A 72 -7.26 15.02 -9.37
CA ARG A 72 -6.22 15.62 -8.51
C ARG A 72 -5.86 14.72 -7.34
N THR A 73 -6.86 14.14 -6.67
CA THR A 73 -6.66 13.27 -5.50
C THR A 73 -5.95 11.97 -5.88
N LEU A 74 -6.38 11.33 -6.97
CA LEU A 74 -5.77 10.10 -7.46
C LEU A 74 -4.32 10.34 -7.90
N SER A 75 -4.03 11.45 -8.58
CA SER A 75 -2.66 11.84 -8.92
C SER A 75 -1.80 12.08 -7.68
N ALA A 76 -2.34 12.74 -6.64
CA ALA A 76 -1.61 12.95 -5.39
C ALA A 76 -1.29 11.61 -4.68
N VAL A 77 -2.22 10.66 -4.71
CA VAL A 77 -2.00 9.30 -4.18
C VAL A 77 -0.90 8.58 -4.97
N GLU A 78 -0.93 8.63 -6.30
CA GLU A 78 0.12 8.03 -7.14
C GLU A 78 1.50 8.65 -6.87
N GLN A 79 1.57 9.97 -6.72
CA GLN A 79 2.81 10.66 -6.36
C GLN A 79 3.33 10.22 -4.98
N ALA A 80 2.44 10.07 -4.00
CA ALA A 80 2.81 9.60 -2.67
C ALA A 80 3.33 8.15 -2.70
N ILE A 81 2.71 7.27 -3.50
CA ILE A 81 3.17 5.89 -3.71
C ILE A 81 4.56 5.89 -4.38
N GLY A 82 4.76 6.72 -5.40
CA GLY A 82 6.05 6.85 -6.08
C GLY A 82 7.16 7.34 -5.14
N ALA A 83 6.89 8.36 -4.34
CA ALA A 83 7.84 8.87 -3.35
C ALA A 83 8.19 7.82 -2.28
N ALA A 84 7.22 7.03 -1.83
CA ALA A 84 7.49 5.93 -0.89
C ALA A 84 8.38 4.85 -1.52
N GLY A 85 8.13 4.47 -2.78
CA GLY A 85 8.96 3.51 -3.52
C GLY A 85 10.42 3.96 -3.69
N GLN A 86 10.65 5.27 -3.84
CA GLN A 86 11.99 5.86 -3.93
C GLN A 86 12.77 5.77 -2.61
N HIS A 87 12.09 5.88 -1.46
CA HIS A 87 12.72 5.77 -0.14
C HIS A 87 12.82 4.30 0.35
N ALA A 88 12.01 3.39 -0.19
CA ALA A 88 12.11 1.96 0.12
C ALA A 88 13.39 1.31 -0.45
N ALA A 89 13.95 1.86 -1.53
CA ALA A 89 15.23 1.43 -2.09
C ALA A 89 16.46 1.85 -1.24
N ASP A 90 16.25 2.66 -0.20
CA ASP A 90 17.31 3.16 0.69
C ASP A 90 17.33 2.40 2.03
N VAL A 91 16.66 1.25 2.11
CA VAL A 91 16.89 0.28 3.19
C VAL A 91 18.11 -0.53 2.78
N PRO A 92 19.28 -0.35 3.41
CA PRO A 92 20.41 -1.21 3.15
C PRO A 92 19.99 -2.62 3.58
N ASP A 93 20.10 -3.58 2.67
CA ASP A 93 20.01 -5.01 2.99
C ASP A 93 21.03 -5.33 4.08
N THR A 94 20.64 -5.16 5.35
CA THR A 94 21.51 -5.41 6.52
C THR A 94 21.50 -6.89 6.89
N HIS A 95 21.16 -7.76 5.94
CA HIS A 95 21.01 -9.20 6.15
C HIS A 95 22.14 -10.04 5.54
N ASP A 96 23.23 -9.43 5.05
CA ASP A 96 24.42 -10.18 4.59
C ASP A 96 25.69 -9.95 5.45
N THR A 97 25.52 -9.87 6.78
CA THR A 97 26.62 -10.10 7.74
C THR A 97 26.24 -11.18 8.75
N ALA A 98 25.99 -12.40 8.26
CA ALA A 98 25.90 -13.59 9.11
C ALA A 98 26.40 -14.86 8.40
N HIS A 99 27.57 -14.82 7.75
CA HIS A 99 28.27 -16.05 7.33
C HIS A 99 29.79 -16.03 7.44
N ALA A 100 30.37 -15.35 8.43
CA ALA A 100 31.82 -15.46 8.67
C ALA A 100 32.23 -15.21 10.14
N ALA A 101 31.83 -16.10 11.07
CA ALA A 101 32.55 -16.29 12.34
C ALA A 101 32.09 -17.58 13.06
N ALA A 102 32.23 -18.72 12.40
CA ALA A 102 32.19 -20.01 13.07
C ALA A 102 33.43 -20.79 12.68
N ARG A 103 34.57 -20.45 13.30
CA ARG A 103 35.76 -21.30 13.37
C ARG A 103 36.71 -20.75 14.45
N ASP A 104 37.06 -21.64 15.38
CA ASP A 104 37.99 -21.49 16.49
C ASP A 104 37.60 -20.56 17.65
N ALA A 105 36.70 -21.07 18.49
CA ALA A 105 36.77 -20.79 19.92
C ALA A 105 36.97 -22.12 20.66
N ALA A 106 38.22 -22.60 20.67
CA ALA A 106 38.68 -23.54 21.68
C ALA A 106 38.54 -22.86 23.04
N PHE A 107 37.64 -23.36 23.87
CA PHE A 107 37.51 -22.94 25.27
C PHE A 107 38.85 -23.21 25.99
N PRO A 108 39.59 -22.20 26.45
CA PRO A 108 40.80 -22.44 27.23
C PRO A 108 40.39 -23.01 28.60
N PRO A 109 41.06 -24.07 29.10
CA PRO A 109 40.77 -24.59 30.42
C PRO A 109 41.09 -23.56 31.52
N PRO A 110 40.34 -23.54 32.64
CA PRO A 110 40.63 -22.63 33.75
C PRO A 110 42.01 -22.95 34.36
N PRO A 111 42.84 -21.94 34.66
CA PRO A 111 44.09 -22.16 35.39
C PRO A 111 43.80 -22.39 36.88
N GLY A 112 44.37 -23.44 37.47
CA GLY A 112 44.52 -23.50 38.94
C GLY A 112 44.31 -24.82 39.66
N ALA A 113 44.22 -25.96 38.97
CA ALA A 113 44.21 -27.27 39.64
C ALA A 113 45.57 -27.95 39.52
N ALA A 114 46.53 -27.58 40.39
CA ALA A 114 47.66 -28.46 40.70
C ALA A 114 48.37 -28.07 42.02
N HIS A 115 48.17 -28.92 43.02
CA HIS A 115 49.18 -29.45 43.94
C HIS A 115 49.81 -28.55 45.04
N ALA A 116 49.39 -28.88 46.27
CA ALA A 116 50.23 -29.44 47.33
C ALA A 116 51.06 -28.50 48.24
N SER A 117 50.70 -28.62 49.53
CA SER A 117 51.61 -28.81 50.67
C SER A 117 52.34 -27.62 51.32
N ILE A 118 51.96 -27.41 52.60
CA ILE A 118 52.84 -27.27 53.78
C ILE A 118 53.85 -26.10 53.77
N GLN A 119 53.68 -25.09 54.65
CA GLN A 119 54.36 -25.03 55.97
C GLN A 119 54.11 -23.71 56.74
N ARG A 120 54.08 -23.88 58.07
CA ARG A 120 54.10 -22.97 59.24
C ARG A 120 54.81 -21.60 59.07
N LEU A 121 54.27 -20.54 59.70
CA LEU A 121 54.74 -20.01 61.00
C LEU A 121 53.94 -18.75 61.40
N SER A 122 53.53 -18.69 62.67
CA SER A 122 53.11 -17.48 63.39
C SER A 122 54.32 -16.56 63.65
N PRO A 123 54.06 -15.33 64.11
CA PRO A 123 54.12 -15.09 65.57
C PRO A 123 52.84 -14.46 66.15
#